data_AF-A0AAV7KMP4-F1
#
_entry.id   AF-A0AAV7KMP4-F1
#
_cell.length_a   1.000
_cell.length_b   1.000
_cell.length_c   1.000
_cell.angle_alpha   90.00
_cell.angle_beta   90.00
_cell.angle_gamma   90.00
#
_symmetry.space_group_name_H-M   'P 1'
#
loop_
_entity.id
_entity.type
_entity.pdbx_description
1 polymer ?
#
loop_
_entity_poly.entity_id
_entity_poly.type
_entity_poly.pdbx_seq_one_letter_code
_entity_poly.pdbx_strand_id
1 'polypeptide(L)'
;MRSPEFLTDLALMFDTLYELSNLSQMLQNREMTIISADKLIRKTIRRLEALQFKLGSKSLEVQTAVHSLSFHSITLHNQNIVTINKQRFLECLVNRMKDRLFVTTFSRSPTDQNICNTLMSEFSILNEDSWPIEHQPGYGESEIKSLCQRFGLNESLYVDTFVTIMKIPVHSCHPQ
;
A
#
# COMPACT_ATOMS: atom_id res chain seq x y z
N MET A 1 -17.36 19.80 24.02
CA MET A 1 -16.14 19.09 23.57
C MET A 1 -14.92 19.93 23.92
N ARG A 2 -14.43 19.87 25.16
CA ARG A 2 -13.22 20.60 25.61
C ARG A 2 -12.32 19.67 26.43
N SER A 3 -12.19 18.41 26.01
CA SER A 3 -11.44 17.39 26.74
C SER A 3 -10.13 17.09 26.02
N PRO A 4 -8.99 17.10 26.73
CA PRO A 4 -7.71 16.63 26.21
C PRO A 4 -7.78 15.18 25.69
N GLU A 5 -8.52 14.33 26.39
CA GLU A 5 -8.72 12.92 26.06
C GLU A 5 -9.37 12.77 24.68
N PHE A 6 -10.50 13.47 24.47
CA PHE A 6 -11.19 13.48 23.19
C PHE A 6 -10.33 14.03 22.05
N LEU A 7 -9.60 15.13 22.28
CA LEU A 7 -8.71 15.69 21.26
C LEU A 7 -7.59 14.73 20.88
N THR A 8 -7.03 14.01 21.86
CA THR A 8 -5.97 13.02 21.63
C THR A 8 -6.49 11.87 20.75
N ASP A 9 -7.68 11.36 21.05
CA ASP A 9 -8.33 10.32 20.25
C ASP A 9 -8.65 10.80 18.82
N LEU A 10 -9.16 12.03 18.69
CA LEU A 10 -9.46 12.63 17.40
C LEU A 10 -8.20 12.82 16.55
N ALA A 11 -7.09 13.24 17.15
CA ALA A 11 -5.81 13.40 16.46
C ALA A 11 -5.26 12.06 15.96
N LEU A 12 -5.33 11.02 16.79
CA LEU A 12 -4.96 9.66 16.41
C LEU A 12 -5.80 9.16 15.23
N MET A 13 -7.12 9.35 15.29
CA MET A 13 -8.02 8.99 14.21
C MET A 13 -7.70 9.78 12.93
N PHE A 14 -7.41 11.08 13.04
CA PHE A 14 -7.07 11.92 11.90
C PHE A 14 -5.81 11.43 11.20
N ASP A 15 -4.71 11.24 11.94
CA ASP A 15 -3.44 10.78 11.37
C ASP A 15 -3.61 9.41 10.67
N THR A 16 -4.41 8.54 11.27
CA THR A 16 -4.73 7.21 10.70
C THR A 16 -5.58 7.31 9.44
N LEU A 17 -6.67 8.08 9.48
CA LEU A 17 -7.57 8.28 8.34
C LEU A 17 -6.87 9.00 7.19
N TYR A 18 -5.91 9.88 7.47
CA TYR A 18 -5.10 10.53 6.46
C TYR A 18 -4.30 9.51 5.64
N GLU A 19 -3.60 8.58 6.29
CA GLU A 19 -2.86 7.52 5.60
C GLU A 19 -3.78 6.59 4.80
N LEU A 20 -4.95 6.25 5.35
CA LEU A 20 -5.94 5.42 4.65
C LEU A 20 -6.58 6.15 3.46
N SER A 21 -6.86 7.44 3.60
CA SER A 21 -7.40 8.28 2.53
C SER A 21 -6.40 8.38 1.37
N ASN A 22 -5.13 8.65 1.68
CA ASN A 22 -4.07 8.68 0.67
C ASN A 22 -3.97 7.34 -0.06
N LEU A 23 -3.96 6.21 0.67
CA LEU A 23 -3.95 4.88 0.06
C LEU A 23 -5.16 4.69 -0.85
N SER A 24 -6.36 5.00 -0.37
CA SER A 24 -7.60 4.88 -1.15
C SER A 24 -7.55 5.68 -2.44
N GLN A 25 -7.11 6.93 -2.39
CA GLN A 25 -6.96 7.79 -3.56
C GLN A 25 -5.96 7.22 -4.57
N MET A 26 -4.80 6.74 -4.10
CA MET A 26 -3.81 6.14 -4.98
C MET A 26 -4.34 4.86 -5.66
N LEU A 27 -5.03 4.00 -4.91
CA LEU A 27 -5.60 2.75 -5.42
C LEU A 27 -6.76 2.97 -6.42
N GLN A 28 -7.37 4.15 -6.45
CA GLN A 28 -8.41 4.51 -7.43
C GLN A 28 -7.84 4.86 -8.82
N ASN A 29 -6.51 4.91 -8.99
CA ASN A 29 -5.91 5.10 -10.30
C ASN A 29 -6.27 3.94 -11.24
N ARG A 30 -6.81 4.24 -12.43
CA ARG A 30 -7.19 3.23 -13.44
C ARG A 30 -6.00 2.47 -14.02
N GLU A 31 -4.83 3.08 -14.01
CA GLU A 31 -3.57 2.48 -14.47
C GLU A 31 -2.84 1.75 -13.33
N MET A 32 -3.48 1.57 -12.18
CA MET A 32 -2.88 0.87 -11.04
C MET A 32 -2.64 -0.61 -11.39
N THR A 33 -1.37 -1.01 -11.41
CA THR A 33 -0.98 -2.42 -11.53
C THR A 33 -1.11 -3.13 -10.17
N ILE A 34 -1.31 -4.45 -10.20
CA ILE A 34 -1.35 -5.29 -8.99
C ILE A 34 -0.04 -5.13 -8.18
N ILE A 35 1.10 -5.03 -8.86
CA ILE A 35 2.42 -4.85 -8.24
C ILE A 35 2.51 -3.51 -7.51
N SER A 36 2.10 -2.42 -8.17
CA SER A 36 2.09 -1.09 -7.57
C SER A 36 1.11 -1.01 -6.40
N ALA A 37 -0.07 -1.61 -6.52
CA ALA A 37 -1.06 -1.68 -5.45
C ALA A 37 -0.51 -2.39 -4.20
N ASP A 38 0.11 -3.58 -4.36
CA ASP A 38 0.73 -4.31 -3.25
C ASP A 38 1.85 -3.48 -2.58
N LYS A 39 2.70 -2.83 -3.37
CA LYS A 39 3.74 -1.91 -2.85
C LYS A 39 3.14 -0.77 -2.02
N LEU A 40 2.04 -0.16 -2.49
CA LEU A 40 1.36 0.92 -1.79
C LEU A 40 0.73 0.46 -0.47
N ILE A 41 0.02 -0.66 -0.48
CA ILE A 41 -0.58 -1.22 0.75
C ILE A 41 0.51 -1.51 1.78
N ARG A 42 1.62 -2.15 1.38
CA ARG A 42 2.76 -2.42 2.29
C ARG A 42 3.41 -1.14 2.80
N LYS A 43 3.54 -0.11 1.96
CA LYS A 43 4.06 1.19 2.37
C LYS A 43 3.16 1.85 3.41
N THR A 44 1.84 1.83 3.21
CA THR A 44 0.87 2.36 4.18
C THR A 44 0.88 1.57 5.49
N ILE A 45 0.97 0.23 5.43
CA ILE A 45 1.14 -0.60 6.63
C ILE A 45 2.36 -0.14 7.44
N ARG A 46 3.52 0.05 6.81
CA ARG A 46 4.73 0.52 7.49
C ARG A 46 4.56 1.90 8.12
N ARG A 47 3.81 2.81 7.48
CA ARG A 47 3.52 4.13 8.05
C ARG A 47 2.62 4.02 9.28
N LEU A 48 1.60 3.18 9.25
CA LEU A 48 0.73 2.93 10.40
C LEU A 48 1.46 2.21 11.55
N GLU A 49 2.39 1.30 11.24
CA GLU A 49 3.30 0.72 12.23
C GLU A 49 4.19 1.79 12.86
N ALA A 50 4.74 2.70 12.05
CA ALA A 50 5.54 3.81 12.56
C ALA A 50 4.74 4.74 13.49
N LEU A 51 3.42 4.88 13.30
CA LEU A 51 2.56 5.66 14.20
C LEU A 51 2.51 5.09 15.62
N GLN A 52 2.86 3.82 15.82
CA GLN A 52 2.94 3.23 17.18
C GLN A 52 4.06 3.89 17.98
N PHE A 53 5.21 4.12 17.34
CA PHE A 53 6.43 4.63 17.97
C PHE A 53 6.61 6.14 17.81
N LYS A 54 6.09 6.73 16.73
CA LYS A 54 6.21 8.15 16.40
C LYS A 54 4.83 8.79 16.29
N LEU A 55 4.65 10.00 16.82
CA LEU A 55 3.39 10.74 16.65
C LEU A 55 3.23 11.22 15.20
N GLY A 56 1.99 11.15 14.71
CA GLY A 56 1.62 11.81 13.46
C GLY A 56 1.55 13.34 13.63
N SER A 57 1.37 14.05 12.53
CA SER A 57 1.42 15.52 12.52
C SER A 57 0.32 16.13 13.39
N LYS A 58 -0.90 15.59 13.34
CA LYS A 58 -2.00 16.07 14.20
C LYS A 58 -1.85 15.64 15.63
N SER A 59 -1.38 14.42 15.88
CA SER A 59 -1.08 13.97 17.25
C SER A 59 -0.02 14.84 17.93
N LEU A 60 0.99 15.31 17.19
CA LEU A 60 2.03 16.22 17.70
C LEU A 60 1.47 17.62 18.01
N GLU A 61 0.63 18.16 17.12
CA GLU A 61 -0.07 19.44 17.33
C GLU A 61 -0.93 19.39 18.60
N VAL A 62 -1.74 18.33 18.75
CA VAL A 62 -2.59 18.14 19.92
C VAL A 62 -1.78 17.90 21.18
N GLN A 63 -0.69 17.13 21.14
CA GLN A 63 0.18 16.95 22.31
C GLN A 63 0.70 18.30 22.85
N THR A 64 1.09 19.20 21.95
CA THR A 64 1.54 20.55 22.31
C THR A 64 0.42 21.35 22.95
N ALA A 65 -0.79 21.28 22.38
CA ALA A 65 -1.97 21.99 22.89
C ALA A 65 -2.48 21.45 24.24
N VAL A 66 -2.37 20.15 24.48
CA VAL A 66 -2.68 19.52 25.76
C VAL A 66 -1.70 20.00 26.82
N HIS A 67 -0.40 20.12 26.50
CA HIS A 67 0.59 20.69 27.40
C HIS A 67 0.31 22.17 27.73
N SER A 68 -0.16 22.96 26.77
CA SER A 68 -0.57 24.36 27.00
C SER A 68 -1.99 24.53 27.56
N LEU A 69 -2.69 23.43 27.88
CA LEU A 69 -4.10 23.40 28.33
C LEU A 69 -5.06 24.24 27.47
N SER A 70 -4.71 24.43 26.20
CA SER A 70 -5.42 25.31 25.29
C SER A 70 -5.22 24.86 23.85
N PHE A 71 -6.32 24.75 23.12
CA PHE A 71 -6.31 24.44 21.68
C PHE A 71 -7.08 25.54 20.96
N HIS A 72 -6.42 26.27 20.04
CA HIS A 72 -7.04 27.37 19.29
C HIS A 72 -7.86 28.33 20.16
N SER A 73 -7.26 28.81 21.27
CA SER A 73 -7.89 29.72 22.24
C SER A 73 -9.04 29.13 23.07
N ILE A 74 -9.27 27.82 23.01
CA ILE A 74 -10.24 27.10 23.85
C ILE A 74 -9.49 26.43 25.00
N THR A 75 -9.82 26.77 26.24
CA THR A 75 -9.29 26.08 27.43
C THR A 75 -9.80 24.65 27.51
N LEU A 76 -8.89 23.73 27.78
CA LEU A 76 -9.20 22.31 27.93
C LEU A 76 -9.49 21.99 29.40
N HIS A 77 -10.50 21.16 29.63
CA HIS A 77 -10.90 20.65 30.93
C HIS A 77 -10.92 19.13 30.88
N ASN A 78 -10.24 18.49 31.82
CA ASN A 78 -10.23 17.04 31.91
C ASN A 78 -11.66 16.53 32.11
N GLN A 79 -12.03 15.52 31.33
CA GLN A 79 -13.30 14.83 31.47
C GLN A 79 -12.99 13.34 31.61
N ASN A 80 -13.77 12.61 32.41
CA ASN A 80 -13.65 11.16 32.52
C ASN A 80 -14.20 10.49 31.25
N ILE A 81 -13.43 10.59 30.16
CA ILE A 81 -13.70 9.94 28.88
C ILE A 81 -12.75 8.74 28.77
N VAL A 82 -13.31 7.60 28.38
CA VAL A 82 -12.51 6.42 28.04
C VAL A 82 -11.77 6.72 26.74
N THR A 83 -10.44 6.72 26.79
CA THR A 83 -9.59 6.98 25.63
C THR A 83 -9.35 5.73 24.80
N ILE A 84 -9.06 5.94 23.52
CA ILE A 84 -8.62 4.89 22.62
C ILE A 84 -7.24 4.40 23.08
N ASN A 85 -7.10 3.09 23.28
CA ASN A 85 -5.77 2.49 23.44
C ASN A 85 -5.05 2.54 22.09
N LYS A 86 -4.19 3.55 21.91
CA LYS A 86 -3.41 3.81 20.69
C LYS A 86 -2.73 2.55 20.15
N GLN A 87 -2.03 1.81 21.01
CA GLN A 87 -1.26 0.66 20.60
C GLN A 87 -2.16 -0.45 20.08
N ARG A 88 -3.17 -0.85 20.86
CA ARG A 88 -4.13 -1.88 20.46
C ARG A 88 -4.91 -1.49 19.20
N PHE A 89 -5.30 -0.22 19.08
CA PHE A 89 -6.00 0.29 17.90
C PHE A 89 -5.14 0.14 16.64
N LEU A 90 -3.90 0.63 16.67
CA LEU A 90 -2.99 0.56 15.53
C LEU A 90 -2.58 -0.89 15.21
N GLU A 91 -2.33 -1.72 16.22
CA GLU A 91 -2.03 -3.16 16.02
C GLU A 91 -3.20 -3.88 15.35
N CYS A 92 -4.43 -3.68 15.84
CA CYS A 92 -5.63 -4.26 15.22
C CYS A 92 -5.76 -3.79 13.77
N LEU A 93 -5.61 -2.50 13.50
CA LEU A 93 -5.71 -1.96 12.14
C LEU A 93 -4.65 -2.53 11.21
N VAL A 94 -3.38 -2.52 11.62
CA VAL A 94 -2.25 -3.06 10.86
C VAL A 94 -2.49 -4.55 10.54
N ASN A 95 -2.93 -5.33 11.52
CA ASN A 95 -3.21 -6.76 11.30
C ASN A 95 -4.35 -6.95 10.29
N ARG A 96 -5.43 -6.17 10.40
CA ARG A 96 -6.52 -6.22 9.40
C ARG A 96 -6.08 -5.83 8.00
N MET A 97 -5.14 -4.89 7.86
CA MET A 97 -4.57 -4.55 6.56
C MET A 97 -3.64 -5.66 6.04
N LYS A 98 -2.84 -6.25 6.92
CA LYS A 98 -1.99 -7.41 6.59
C LYS A 98 -2.83 -8.59 6.12
N ASP A 99 -3.97 -8.87 6.73
CA ASP A 99 -4.91 -9.93 6.32
C ASP A 99 -5.45 -9.74 4.88
N ARG A 100 -5.39 -8.52 4.35
CA ARG A 100 -5.85 -8.18 3.00
C ARG A 100 -4.72 -8.11 1.97
N LEU A 101 -3.47 -8.37 2.38
CA LEU A 101 -2.39 -8.50 1.41
C LEU A 101 -2.65 -9.72 0.52
N PHE A 102 -2.25 -9.60 -0.74
CA PHE A 102 -2.40 -10.67 -1.72
C PHE A 102 -1.77 -11.97 -1.18
N VAL A 103 -0.56 -11.87 -0.65
CA VAL A 103 0.18 -12.99 -0.11
C VAL A 103 -0.49 -13.66 1.10
N THR A 104 -1.11 -12.89 2.01
CA THR A 104 -1.74 -13.45 3.23
C THR A 104 -3.14 -13.99 2.98
N THR A 105 -3.89 -13.43 2.03
CA THR A 105 -5.26 -13.86 1.73
C THR A 105 -5.29 -15.25 1.10
N PHE A 106 -4.29 -15.55 0.26
CA PHE A 106 -4.15 -16.85 -0.40
C PHE A 106 -3.30 -17.84 0.41
N SER A 107 -2.44 -17.36 1.33
CA SER A 107 -1.50 -18.20 2.08
C SER A 107 -2.06 -18.68 3.42
N ARG A 108 -2.74 -19.83 3.40
CA ARG A 108 -3.04 -20.60 4.63
C ARG A 108 -2.00 -21.70 4.89
N SER A 109 -1.13 -21.96 3.90
CA SER A 109 -0.06 -22.96 3.92
C SER A 109 1.26 -22.38 3.37
N PRO A 110 2.44 -22.87 3.81
CA PRO A 110 3.73 -22.51 3.21
C PRO A 110 3.79 -22.70 1.68
N THR A 111 3.05 -23.67 1.14
CA THR A 111 2.96 -23.92 -0.31
C THR A 111 2.25 -22.78 -1.04
N ASP A 112 1.19 -22.23 -0.44
CA ASP A 112 0.40 -21.14 -1.00
C ASP A 112 1.20 -19.82 -1.04
N GLN A 113 2.06 -19.61 -0.03
CA GLN A 113 3.00 -18.49 -0.01
C GLN A 113 3.91 -18.49 -1.24
N ASN A 114 4.44 -19.65 -1.61
CA ASN A 114 5.32 -19.80 -2.76
C ASN A 114 4.58 -19.53 -4.07
N ILE A 115 3.36 -20.07 -4.23
CA ILE A 115 2.50 -19.80 -5.40
C ILE A 115 2.25 -18.30 -5.54
N CYS A 116 1.95 -17.61 -4.43
CA CYS A 116 1.68 -16.19 -4.46
C CYS A 116 2.92 -15.35 -4.79
N ASN A 117 4.09 -15.74 -4.28
CA ASN A 117 5.36 -15.09 -4.63
C ASN A 117 5.69 -15.28 -6.11
N THR A 118 5.51 -16.50 -6.64
CA THR A 118 5.66 -16.82 -8.06
C THR A 118 4.70 -15.98 -8.91
N LEU A 119 3.44 -15.86 -8.49
CA LEU A 119 2.45 -15.05 -9.21
C LEU A 119 2.80 -13.55 -9.20
N MET A 120 3.35 -13.04 -8.10
CA MET A 120 3.83 -11.65 -8.03
C MET A 120 5.05 -11.42 -8.93
N SER A 121 5.97 -12.39 -9.04
CA SER A 121 7.07 -12.29 -10.02
C SER A 121 6.57 -12.38 -11.46
N GLU A 122 5.59 -13.23 -11.74
CA GLU A 122 4.96 -13.32 -13.05
C GLU A 122 4.28 -12.00 -13.41
N PHE A 123 3.49 -11.41 -12.53
CA PHE A 123 2.87 -10.09 -12.77
C PHE A 123 3.88 -8.94 -12.90
N SER A 124 5.09 -9.09 -12.35
CA SER A 124 6.12 -8.07 -12.52
C SER A 124 6.57 -7.95 -13.98
N ILE A 125 6.55 -9.04 -14.76
CA ILE A 125 6.92 -8.99 -16.17
C ILE A 125 5.99 -8.11 -17.01
N LEU A 126 4.76 -7.89 -16.54
CA LEU A 126 3.80 -7.02 -17.23
C LEU A 126 4.07 -5.52 -16.99
N ASN A 127 5.00 -5.18 -16.10
CA ASN A 127 5.36 -3.81 -15.79
C ASN A 127 6.71 -3.45 -16.42
N GLU A 128 6.67 -2.62 -17.46
CA GLU A 128 7.84 -2.16 -18.22
C GLU A 128 8.91 -1.53 -17.31
N ASP A 129 8.50 -0.77 -16.28
CA ASP A 129 9.39 -0.14 -15.30
C ASP A 129 10.25 -1.14 -14.50
N SER A 130 9.90 -2.42 -14.52
CA SER A 130 10.62 -3.45 -13.78
C SER A 130 11.55 -4.30 -14.64
N TRP A 131 11.61 -4.04 -15.95
CA TRP A 131 12.49 -4.76 -16.85
C TRP A 131 13.95 -4.33 -16.65
N PRO A 132 14.91 -5.26 -16.70
CA PRO A 132 16.32 -4.93 -16.64
C PRO A 132 16.75 -4.21 -17.91
N ILE A 133 17.72 -3.29 -17.78
CA ILE A 133 18.29 -2.50 -18.90
C ILE A 133 18.87 -3.41 -19.99
N GLU A 134 19.47 -4.52 -19.57
CA GLU A 134 19.94 -5.59 -20.45
C GLU A 134 19.19 -6.87 -20.11
N HIS A 135 18.55 -7.46 -21.10
CA HIS A 135 17.83 -8.73 -20.96
C HIS A 135 18.30 -9.75 -22.00
N GLN A 136 18.36 -11.01 -21.59
CA GLN A 136 18.68 -12.11 -22.50
C GLN A 136 17.53 -12.36 -23.48
N PRO A 137 17.82 -12.89 -24.69
CA PRO A 137 16.78 -13.39 -25.59
C PRO A 137 15.87 -14.38 -24.86
N GLY A 138 14.55 -14.13 -24.88
CA GLY A 138 13.54 -14.97 -24.22
C GLY A 138 13.21 -14.58 -22.77
N TYR A 139 13.75 -13.47 -22.25
CA TYR A 139 13.34 -12.92 -20.96
C TYR A 139 11.82 -12.73 -20.90
N GLY A 140 11.18 -13.21 -19.84
CA GLY A 140 9.74 -13.05 -19.63
C GLY A 140 8.82 -14.03 -20.37
N GLU A 141 9.33 -14.82 -21.33
CA GLU A 141 8.49 -15.75 -22.08
C GLU A 141 7.87 -16.84 -21.20
N SER A 142 8.65 -17.39 -20.25
CA SER A 142 8.17 -18.41 -19.31
C SER A 142 7.06 -17.89 -18.40
N GLU A 143 7.21 -16.65 -17.95
CA GLU A 143 6.27 -15.95 -17.07
C GLU A 143 4.97 -15.66 -17.82
N ILE A 144 5.05 -15.18 -19.06
CA ILE A 144 3.88 -14.97 -19.92
C ILE A 144 3.17 -16.29 -20.23
N LYS A 145 3.91 -17.37 -20.53
CA LYS A 145 3.33 -18.71 -20.73
C LYS A 145 2.60 -19.19 -19.48
N SER A 146 3.24 -19.07 -18.31
CA SER A 146 2.63 -19.45 -17.02
C SER A 146 1.35 -18.65 -16.74
N LEU A 147 1.35 -17.34 -16.99
CA LEU A 147 0.16 -16.50 -16.85
C LEU A 147 -0.93 -16.92 -17.83
N CYS A 148 -0.58 -17.19 -19.09
CA CYS A 148 -1.54 -17.64 -20.10
C CYS A 148 -2.20 -18.96 -19.70
N GLN A 149 -1.42 -19.94 -19.22
CA GLN A 149 -1.93 -21.20 -18.70
C GLN A 149 -2.87 -20.99 -17.52
N ARG A 150 -2.50 -20.09 -16.59
CA ARG A 150 -3.29 -19.82 -15.38
C ARG A 150 -4.62 -19.13 -15.67
N PHE A 151 -4.66 -18.27 -16.68
CA PHE A 151 -5.86 -17.52 -17.07
C PHE A 151 -6.62 -18.12 -18.27
N GLY A 152 -6.16 -19.25 -18.81
CA GLY A 152 -6.79 -19.89 -19.97
C GLY A 152 -6.69 -19.06 -21.26
N LEU A 153 -5.57 -18.35 -21.45
CA LEU A 153 -5.31 -17.48 -22.59
C LEU A 153 -4.49 -18.20 -23.67
N ASN A 154 -4.52 -17.69 -24.90
CA ASN A 154 -3.74 -18.24 -26.01
C ASN A 154 -2.25 -17.89 -25.85
N GLU A 155 -1.46 -18.89 -25.41
CA GLU A 155 -0.02 -18.73 -25.18
C GLU A 155 0.73 -18.16 -26.38
N SER A 156 0.52 -18.69 -27.60
CA SER A 156 1.32 -18.28 -28.76
C SER A 156 1.09 -16.80 -29.09
N LEU A 157 -0.18 -16.36 -29.05
CA LEU A 157 -0.55 -14.99 -29.33
C LEU A 157 0.11 -14.01 -28.35
N TYR A 158 0.02 -14.27 -27.04
CA TYR A 158 0.50 -13.33 -26.04
C TYR A 158 2.02 -13.34 -25.89
N VAL A 159 2.68 -14.50 -26.10
CA VAL A 159 4.15 -14.57 -26.14
C VAL A 159 4.68 -13.79 -27.35
N ASP A 160 4.12 -13.99 -28.54
CA ASP A 160 4.55 -13.26 -29.75
C ASP A 160 4.32 -11.75 -29.60
N THR A 161 3.19 -11.36 -29.01
CA THR A 161 2.87 -9.95 -28.72
C THR A 161 3.87 -9.36 -27.73
N PHE A 162 4.17 -10.07 -26.63
CA PHE A 162 5.11 -9.62 -25.61
C PHE A 162 6.53 -9.44 -26.17
N VAL A 163 7.02 -10.42 -26.94
CA VAL A 163 8.33 -10.34 -27.62
C VAL A 163 8.36 -9.18 -28.62
N THR A 164 7.24 -8.89 -29.29
CA THR A 164 7.14 -7.74 -30.20
C THR A 164 7.24 -6.43 -29.42
N ILE A 165 6.49 -6.27 -28.32
CA ILE A 165 6.50 -5.07 -27.47
C ILE A 165 7.88 -4.83 -26.85
N MET A 166 8.53 -5.87 -26.31
CA MET A 166 9.90 -5.77 -25.79
C MET A 166 10.92 -5.29 -26.84
N LYS A 167 10.64 -5.54 -28.12
CA LYS A 167 11.48 -5.10 -29.25
C LYS A 167 11.12 -3.72 -29.79
N ILE A 168 10.15 -3.00 -29.21
CA ILE A 168 9.83 -1.62 -29.61
C ILE A 168 10.71 -0.65 -28.81
N PRO A 169 11.66 0.06 -29.44
CA PRO A 169 12.23 1.25 -28.84
C PRO A 169 11.20 2.37 -28.94
N VAL A 170 10.46 2.65 -27.86
CA VAL A 170 9.58 3.84 -27.79
C VAL A 170 10.44 5.08 -27.54
N HIS A 171 11.15 5.53 -28.57
CA HIS A 171 11.54 6.92 -28.68
C HIS A 171 10.57 7.62 -29.63
N SER A 172 9.54 8.27 -29.08
CA SER A 172 8.97 9.49 -29.68
C SER A 172 7.85 10.08 -28.83
N CYS A 173 8.10 11.25 -28.22
CA CYS A 173 7.23 12.44 -28.34
C CYS A 173 7.78 13.64 -27.54
N HIS A 174 8.64 14.44 -28.17
CA HIS A 174 8.66 15.89 -27.97
C HIS A 174 8.86 16.56 -29.34
N PRO A 175 7.90 17.39 -29.82
CA PRO A 175 8.15 18.24 -30.97
C PRO A 175 8.95 19.46 -30.53
N GLN A 176 10.05 19.73 -31.26
CA GLN A 176 10.68 21.06 -31.31
C GLN A 176 9.92 21.94 -32.29
#